data_AF-A0A7J5QKH2-F1
#
_entry.id   AF-A0A7J5QKH2-F1
#
_cell.length_a   1.000
_cell.length_b   1.000
_cell.length_c   1.000
_cell.angle_alpha   90.00
_cell.angle_beta   90.00
_cell.angle_gamma   90.00
#
_symmetry.space_group_name_H-M   'P 1'
#
loop_
_entity.id
_entity.type
_entity.pdbx_description
1 polymer ?
#
loop_
_entity_poly.entity_id
_entity_poly.type
_entity_poly.pdbx_seq_one_letter_code
_entity_poly.pdbx_strand_id
1 'polypeptide(L)' 'MKYLRKIGKYIIYIEYLTYSICLINIIFIIFFNEYMPSFFRNPIFLLTILILLIAIPLLKRRLK' A
#
# COMPACT_ATOMS: atom_id res chain seq x y z
N MET A 1 12.80 -8.72 22.82
CA MET A 1 11.40 -9.02 22.44
C MET A 1 10.46 -7.80 22.29
N LYS A 2 10.57 -6.72 23.07
CA LYS A 2 9.69 -5.51 22.91
C LYS A 2 9.76 -4.83 21.53
N TYR A 3 10.95 -4.79 20.91
CA TYR A 3 11.18 -4.13 19.61
C TYR A 3 10.52 -4.86 18.44
N LEU A 4 10.64 -6.19 18.36
CA LEU A 4 9.96 -7.02 17.35
C LEU A 4 8.44 -6.83 17.38
N ARG A 5 7.86 -6.76 18.59
CA ARG A 5 6.42 -6.52 18.79
C ARG A 5 5.97 -5.14 18.31
N LYS A 6 6.82 -4.11 18.44
CA LYS A 6 6.57 -2.77 17.87
C LYS A 6 6.65 -2.80 16.35
N ILE A 7 7.68 -3.44 15.77
CA ILE A 7 7.88 -3.55 14.31
C ILE A 7 6.68 -4.25 13.65
N GLY A 8 6.18 -5.34 14.24
CA GLY A 8 4.98 -6.02 13.74
C GLY A 8 3.75 -5.12 13.67
N LYS A 9 3.54 -4.23 14.67
CA LYS A 9 2.45 -3.25 14.63
C LYS A 9 2.63 -2.23 13.51
N TYR A 10 3.85 -1.72 13.31
CA TYR A 10 4.13 -0.77 12.22
C TYR A 10 3.87 -1.36 10.84
N ILE A 11 4.21 -2.63 10.62
CA ILE A 11 3.93 -3.29 9.33
C ILE A 11 2.44 -3.42 9.07
N ILE A 12 1.65 -3.71 10.11
CA ILE A 12 0.19 -3.73 9.99
C ILE A 12 -0.34 -2.33 9.63
N TYR A 13 0.20 -1.26 10.23
CA TYR A 13 -0.20 0.11 9.87
C TYR A 13 0.15 0.46 8.41
N ILE A 14 1.35 0.09 7.95
CA ILE A 14 1.79 0.30 6.56
C ILE A 14 0.92 -0.51 5.59
N GLU A 15 0.52 -1.72 5.97
CA GLU A 15 -0.41 -2.57 5.22
C GLU A 15 -1.76 -1.86 5.01
N TYR A 16 -2.38 -1.38 6.09
CA TYR A 16 -3.67 -0.66 6.02
C TYR A 16 -3.58 0.64 5.22
N LEU A 17 -2.48 1.38 5.35
CA LEU A 17 -2.26 2.61 4.59
C LEU A 17 -2.16 2.30 3.10
N THR A 18 -1.41 1.26 2.72
CA THR A 18 -1.27 0.81 1.33
C THR A 18 -2.63 0.41 0.75
N TYR A 19 -3.43 -0.37 1.48
CA TYR A 19 -4.79 -0.74 1.04
C TYR A 19 -5.71 0.48 0.89
N SER A 20 -5.60 1.47 1.78
CA SER A 20 -6.39 2.70 1.68
C SER A 20 -6.04 3.49 0.42
N ILE A 21 -4.75 3.58 0.07
CA ILE A 21 -4.29 4.22 -1.18
C ILE A 21 -4.81 3.46 -2.40
N CYS A 22 -4.77 2.12 -2.40
CA CYS A 22 -5.34 1.31 -3.47
C CYS A 22 -6.85 1.57 -3.64
N LEU A 23 -7.59 1.63 -2.53
CA LEU A 23 -9.03 1.86 -2.56
C LEU A 23 -9.36 3.25 -3.11
N ILE A 24 -8.62 4.28 -2.68
CA ILE A 24 -8.73 5.63 -3.25
C ILE A 24 -8.45 5.59 -4.75
N ASN A 25 -7.38 4.93 -5.19
CA ASN A 25 -7.04 4.81 -6.61
C ASN A 25 -8.17 4.16 -7.42
N ILE A 26 -8.78 3.08 -6.90
CA ILE A 26 -9.92 2.40 -7.54
C ILE A 26 -11.13 3.34 -7.65
N ILE A 27 -11.45 4.08 -6.57
CA ILE A 27 -12.55 5.06 -6.59
C ILE A 27 -12.30 6.13 -7.66
N PHE A 28 -11.07 6.65 -7.75
CA PHE A 28 -10.72 7.64 -8.77
C PHE A 28 -10.82 7.06 -10.18
N ILE A 29 -10.40 5.82 -10.42
CA ILE A 29 -10.52 5.18 -11.73
C ILE A 29 -11.99 4.97 -12.12
N ILE A 30 -12.85 4.57 -11.18
CA ILE A 30 -14.26 4.25 -11.46
C ILE A 30 -15.09 5.53 -11.62
N PHE A 31 -14.98 6.47 -10.69
CA PHE A 31 -15.89 7.61 -10.58
C PHE A 31 -15.32 8.92 -11.13
N PHE A 32 -13.99 9.06 -11.17
CA PHE A 32 -13.31 10.33 -11.43
C PHE A 32 -12.17 10.19 -12.42
N ASN A 33 -12.28 9.28 -13.40
CA ASN A 33 -11.17 8.94 -14.30
C ASN A 33 -10.61 10.19 -15.01
N GLU A 34 -11.48 11.08 -15.47
CA GLU A 34 -11.09 12.35 -16.10
C GLU A 34 -10.33 13.29 -15.16
N TYR A 35 -10.70 13.30 -13.88
CA TYR A 35 -10.10 14.12 -12.80
C TYR A 35 -8.98 13.40 -12.04
N MET A 36 -8.59 12.21 -12.49
CA MET A 36 -7.59 11.40 -11.82
C MET A 36 -6.25 12.15 -11.77
N PRO A 37 -5.69 12.38 -10.57
CA PRO A 37 -4.43 13.12 -10.44
C PRO A 37 -3.32 12.48 -11.27
N SER A 38 -2.46 13.32 -11.85
CA SER A 38 -1.35 12.88 -12.71
C SER A 38 -0.44 11.85 -12.03
N PHE A 39 -0.29 11.96 -10.71
CA PHE A 39 0.45 11.01 -9.88
C PHE A 39 -0.12 9.59 -9.92
N PHE A 40 -1.45 9.42 -9.86
CA PHE A 40 -2.08 8.10 -9.92
C PHE A 40 -1.99 7.47 -11.30
N ARG A 41 -1.91 8.29 -12.35
CA ARG A 41 -1.71 7.82 -13.73
C ARG A 41 -0.27 7.40 -14.03
N ASN A 42 0.68 7.72 -13.15
CA ASN A 42 2.08 7.39 -13.38
C ASN A 42 2.30 5.87 -13.24
N PRO A 43 2.86 5.19 -14.26
CA PRO A 43 3.12 3.76 -14.19
C PRO A 43 4.08 3.38 -13.06
N ILE A 44 5.00 4.27 -12.67
CA ILE A 44 5.93 4.04 -11.55
C ILE A 44 5.18 3.96 -10.23
N PHE A 45 4.13 4.77 -10.05
CA PHE A 45 3.32 4.75 -8.84
C PHE A 45 2.56 3.43 -8.71
N LEU A 46 1.92 2.98 -9.79
CA LEU A 46 1.26 1.68 -9.87
C LEU A 46 2.23 0.52 -9.58
N LEU A 47 3.42 0.56 -10.17
CA LEU A 47 4.48 -0.42 -9.94
C LEU A 47 4.91 -0.43 -8.46
N THR A 48 5.06 0.75 -7.86
CA THR A 48 5.46 0.91 -6.45
C THR A 48 4.41 0.31 -5.50
N ILE A 49 3.13 0.56 -5.76
CA ILE A 49 2.02 -0.05 -5.01
C ILE A 49 2.05 -1.58 -5.15
N LEU A 50 2.26 -2.09 -6.35
CA LEU A 50 2.32 -3.54 -6.60
C LEU A 50 3.45 -4.20 -5.81
N ILE A 51 4.63 -3.56 -5.80
CA ILE A 51 5.79 -4.04 -5.03
C ILE A 51 5.47 -4.01 -3.53
N LEU A 52 4.86 -2.94 -3.02
CA LEU A 52 4.45 -2.83 -1.61
C LEU A 52 3.47 -3.93 -1.21
N LEU A 53 2.46 -4.21 -2.04
CA LEU A 53 1.46 -5.26 -1.82
C LEU A 53 2.09 -6.65 -1.69
N ILE A 54 3.18 -6.92 -2.42
CA ILE A 54 3.90 -8.20 -2.34
C ILE A 54 4.89 -8.21 -1.15
N ALA A 55 5.61 -7.11 -0.93
CA ALA A 55 6.66 -7.01 0.08
C ALA A 55 6.13 -7.04 1.51
N ILE A 56 5.00 -6.36 1.78
CA ILE A 56 4.40 -6.28 3.12
C ILE A 56 4.04 -7.66 3.70
N PRO A 57 3.29 -8.55 3.01
CA PRO A 57 2.98 -9.87 3.53
C PRO A 57 4.22 -10.77 3.66
N LEU A 58 5.23 -10.61 2.80
CA LEU A 58 6.51 -11.31 2.92
C LEU A 58 7.27 -10.87 4.19
N LEU A 59 7.34 -9.57 4.46
CA LEU A 59 7.94 -9.02 5.69
C LEU A 59 7.19 -9.47 6.93
N LYS A 60 5.85 -9.46 6.89
CA LYS A 60 4.99 -9.93 7.98
C LYS A 60 5.22 -11.41 8.30
N ARG A 61 5.43 -12.27 7.29
CA ARG A 61 5.80 -13.69 7.50
C ARG A 61 7.16 -13.87 8.17
N ARG A 62 8.14 -13.00 7.88
CA ARG A 62 9.50 -13.09 8.45
C ARG A 62 9.59 -12.61 9.90
N LEU A 63 8.63 -11.81 10.36
CA LEU A 63 8.62 -11.22 11.70
C LEU A 63 7.70 -11.93 12.70
N LYS A 64 6.97 -12.94 12.22
CA LYS A 64 6.15 -13.83 13.03
C LYS A 64 6.97 -15.04 13.45
#